data_AF-A0A9P1IKA5-F1
#
_entry.id   AF-A0A9P1IKA5-F1
#
_cell.length_a   1.000
_cell.length_b   1.000
_cell.length_c   1.000
_cell.angle_alpha   90.00
_cell.angle_beta   90.00
_cell.angle_gamma   90.00
#
_symmetry.space_group_name_H-M   'P 1'
#
loop_
_entity.id
_entity.type
_entity.pdbx_description
1 polymer ?
#
loop_
_entity_poly.entity_id
_entity_poly.type
_entity_poly.pdbx_seq_one_letter_code
_entity_poly.pdbx_strand_id
1 'polypeptide(L)'
;MESSQRGGGSIRSKLEESTYSSQNATKFHGIVGEANKKPGLLTSLRRTKRKSRKIPDEINQSIQQLDAYKSSADKMHKALIYQLFENYKYAKIFYKSTDIPKSIQMDRPYKAIGDYLGTFEKCTKKSRKGKYLGMDKSTEALKELSNENDEYVKKQLENLKPLISFIGQEYWEHAKLRNAYFESLDAYENAQNAQNRGKSGEMDLTSATKNRDENKAKLSENLSKLWDEQRPKHAECLLKFAEDAAKHHEKMAEILATTDCGLKSMISLMKS
;
A
#
# COMPACT_ATOMS: atom_id res chain seq x y z
N MET A 1 61.89 -6.80 -20.95
CA MET A 1 62.51 -5.50 -20.59
C MET A 1 61.82 -4.46 -21.43
N GLU A 2 60.59 -4.11 -21.08
CA GLU A 2 60.13 -3.18 -20.04
C GLU A 2 59.56 -1.94 -20.75
N SER A 3 58.24 -2.02 -20.89
CA SER A 3 57.35 -1.11 -21.58
C SER A 3 56.97 0.07 -20.69
N SER A 4 57.27 1.25 -21.21
CA SER A 4 56.48 2.49 -21.19
C SER A 4 55.34 2.61 -20.18
N GLN A 5 55.47 3.64 -19.35
CA GLN A 5 54.44 4.32 -18.58
C GLN A 5 53.11 4.48 -19.35
N ARG A 6 52.00 4.17 -18.69
CA ARG A 6 50.68 4.83 -18.81
C ARG A 6 49.83 4.43 -17.60
N GLY A 7 49.70 5.35 -16.65
CA GLY A 7 48.79 5.23 -15.51
C GLY A 7 47.34 5.24 -15.98
N GLY A 8 46.62 4.16 -15.71
CA GLY A 8 45.18 4.02 -15.91
C GLY A 8 44.40 4.80 -14.85
N GLY A 9 43.48 5.64 -15.32
CA GLY A 9 42.60 6.45 -14.49
C GLY A 9 41.65 5.62 -13.63
N SER A 10 41.67 5.91 -12.34
CA SER A 10 40.63 5.53 -11.37
C SER A 10 39.47 6.52 -11.51
N ILE A 11 38.31 6.05 -11.96
CA ILE A 11 37.06 6.82 -11.89
C ILE A 11 36.44 6.53 -10.52
N ARG A 12 36.79 7.36 -9.54
CA ARG A 12 36.11 7.44 -8.24
C ARG A 12 35.45 8.82 -8.13
N SER A 13 34.12 8.79 -8.02
CA SER A 13 33.26 9.74 -7.32
C SER A 13 33.56 11.24 -7.47
N LYS A 14 32.83 11.92 -8.35
CA LYS A 14 32.47 13.33 -8.14
C LYS A 14 31.09 13.40 -7.50
N LEU A 15 31.10 13.54 -6.19
CA LEU A 15 30.08 14.20 -5.39
C LEU A 15 30.22 15.70 -5.70
N GLU A 16 29.23 16.32 -6.34
CA GLU A 16 29.05 17.76 -6.25
C GLU A 16 27.56 18.06 -6.07
N GLU A 17 27.33 18.90 -5.06
CA GLU A 17 26.07 19.32 -4.51
C GLU A 17 25.26 20.12 -5.53
N SER A 18 23.97 19.82 -5.60
CA SER A 18 22.99 20.69 -6.24
C SER A 18 21.79 20.77 -5.31
N THR A 19 21.78 21.87 -4.56
CA THR A 19 20.69 22.41 -3.73
C THR A 19 19.30 22.11 -4.29
N TYR A 20 18.59 21.17 -3.66
CA TYR A 20 17.16 20.96 -3.91
C TYR A 20 16.35 21.94 -3.08
N SER A 21 15.91 23.00 -3.76
CA SER A 21 14.90 23.94 -3.28
C SER A 21 13.62 23.20 -2.89
N SER A 22 13.27 23.30 -1.61
CA SER A 22 12.02 22.88 -1.01
C SER A 22 10.86 23.73 -1.53
N GLN A 23 10.32 23.37 -2.69
CA GLN A 23 9.01 23.83 -3.17
C GLN A 23 8.37 22.73 -4.01
N ASN A 24 7.62 21.83 -3.36
CA ASN A 24 6.47 21.11 -3.94
C ASN A 24 5.86 20.17 -2.89
N ALA A 25 5.17 20.76 -1.91
CA ALA A 25 4.33 20.02 -0.96
C ALA A 25 2.92 20.62 -0.91
N THR A 26 2.15 20.44 -1.98
CA THR A 26 0.68 20.57 -1.93
C THR A 26 0.03 19.77 -3.05
N LYS A 27 -0.47 18.57 -2.74
CA LYS A 27 -1.68 18.03 -3.35
C LYS A 27 -2.27 16.93 -2.48
N PHE A 28 -3.12 17.36 -1.55
CA PHE A 28 -4.11 16.52 -0.88
C PHE A 28 -5.22 16.23 -1.90
N HIS A 29 -5.56 14.97 -2.16
CA HIS A 29 -6.68 14.59 -3.03
C HIS A 29 -7.88 14.18 -2.19
N GLY A 30 -8.67 15.18 -1.79
CA GLY A 30 -10.00 15.02 -1.21
C GLY A 30 -10.91 16.11 -1.78
N ILE A 31 -11.91 15.69 -2.56
CA ILE A 31 -13.10 16.43 -3.00
C ILE A 31 -12.85 17.88 -3.48
N VAL A 32 -12.50 18.03 -4.76
CA VAL A 32 -12.69 19.30 -5.48
C VAL A 32 -14.10 19.29 -6.04
N GLY A 33 -15.02 19.99 -5.37
CA GLY A 33 -16.30 20.36 -5.97
C GLY A 33 -16.06 21.41 -7.05
N GLU A 34 -16.17 21.02 -8.31
CA GLU A 34 -16.38 21.98 -9.40
C GLU A 34 -17.80 22.53 -9.30
N ALA A 35 -17.93 23.76 -8.80
CA ALA A 35 -19.15 24.54 -8.98
C ALA A 35 -18.85 26.06 -9.01
N ASN A 36 -18.94 26.58 -10.24
CA ASN A 36 -19.38 27.93 -10.61
C ASN A 36 -18.48 29.15 -10.36
N LYS A 37 -17.88 29.57 -11.47
CA LYS A 37 -17.40 30.93 -11.76
C LYS A 37 -18.55 31.95 -11.63
N LYS A 38 -18.52 32.78 -10.59
CA LYS A 38 -19.05 34.15 -10.59
C LYS A 38 -18.08 35.06 -9.83
N PRO A 39 -17.54 36.13 -10.44
CA PRO A 39 -16.66 37.06 -9.76
C PRO A 39 -17.51 38.13 -9.05
N GLY A 40 -17.44 38.20 -7.73
CA GLY A 40 -18.03 39.29 -6.94
C GLY A 40 -18.83 38.83 -5.75
N LEU A 41 -18.18 38.81 -4.57
CA LEU A 41 -18.69 39.05 -3.19
C LEU A 41 -17.81 38.43 -2.08
N LEU A 42 -16.67 37.82 -2.39
CA LEU A 42 -15.84 37.07 -1.41
C LEU A 42 -14.43 37.65 -1.18
N THR A 43 -14.22 38.95 -1.36
CA THR A 43 -12.94 39.62 -1.03
C THR A 43 -12.77 39.95 0.45
N SER A 44 -13.70 39.56 1.33
CA SER A 44 -13.60 39.77 2.79
C SER A 44 -13.29 38.51 3.61
N LEU A 45 -13.08 37.34 2.98
CA LEU A 45 -12.41 36.22 3.63
C LEU A 45 -10.93 36.57 3.76
N ARG A 46 -10.60 37.40 4.76
CA ARG A 46 -9.26 37.45 5.35
C ARG A 46 -8.83 36.01 5.48
N ARG A 47 -7.82 35.58 4.72
CA ARG A 47 -7.03 34.41 5.06
C ARG A 47 -6.57 34.67 6.48
N THR A 48 -7.27 34.12 7.46
CA THR A 48 -6.78 33.99 8.82
C THR A 48 -5.48 33.25 8.63
N LYS A 49 -4.34 33.96 8.69
CA LYS A 49 -3.02 33.33 8.77
C LYS A 49 -3.21 32.26 9.84
N ARG A 50 -3.08 30.99 9.47
CA ARG A 50 -3.03 29.90 10.46
C ARG A 50 -1.96 30.36 11.44
N LYS A 51 -2.36 30.74 12.66
CA LYS A 51 -1.40 31.10 13.69
C LYS A 51 -0.48 29.91 13.82
N SER A 52 0.83 30.17 13.85
CA SER A 52 1.82 29.13 14.11
C SER A 52 1.51 28.57 15.48
N ARG A 53 0.91 27.37 15.51
CA ARG A 53 0.62 26.63 16.73
C ARG A 53 1.95 26.25 17.36
N LYS A 54 2.13 26.55 18.64
CA LYS A 54 3.31 26.09 19.39
C LYS A 54 3.08 24.65 19.83
N ILE A 55 3.37 23.71 18.94
CA ILE A 55 3.36 22.27 19.25
C ILE A 55 4.73 21.93 19.84
N PRO A 56 4.82 21.14 20.92
CA PRO A 56 6.09 20.62 21.42
C PRO A 56 6.87 19.89 20.31
N ASP A 57 8.17 20.18 20.17
CA ASP A 57 8.98 19.70 19.05
C ASP A 57 8.97 18.16 18.94
N GLU A 58 9.04 17.45 20.05
CA GLU A 58 9.00 15.98 20.12
C GLU A 58 7.71 15.39 19.52
N ILE A 59 6.56 16.01 19.83
CA ILE A 59 5.25 15.58 19.31
C ILE A 59 5.16 15.89 17.81
N ASN A 60 5.62 17.08 17.41
CA ASN A 60 5.62 17.46 16.00
C ASN A 60 6.51 16.53 15.16
N GLN A 61 7.70 16.17 15.66
CA GLN A 61 8.59 15.21 15.02
C GLN A 61 7.94 13.82 14.89
N SER A 62 7.33 13.33 15.97
CA SER A 62 6.63 12.04 15.97
C SER A 62 5.47 11.98 14.96
N ILE A 63 4.70 13.07 14.86
CA ILE A 63 3.63 13.20 13.86
C ILE A 63 4.21 13.16 12.44
N GLN A 64 5.28 13.91 12.18
CA GLN A 64 5.90 13.95 10.84
C GLN A 64 6.48 12.59 10.44
N GLN A 65 7.12 11.90 11.37
CA GLN A 65 7.61 10.54 11.14
C GLN A 65 6.46 9.58 10.81
N LEU A 66 5.33 9.68 11.53
CA LEU A 66 4.18 8.83 11.28
C LEU A 66 3.50 9.14 9.93
N ASP A 67 3.38 10.42 9.57
CA ASP A 67 2.87 10.85 8.26
C ASP A 67 3.76 10.33 7.11
N ALA A 68 5.09 10.40 7.26
CA ALA A 68 6.04 9.86 6.30
C ALA A 68 5.95 8.33 6.21
N TYR A 69 5.81 7.66 7.35
CA TYR A 69 5.62 6.21 7.42
C TYR A 69 4.33 5.79 6.74
N LYS A 70 3.20 6.48 7.01
CA LYS A 70 1.94 6.25 6.32
C LYS A 70 2.05 6.42 4.82
N SER A 71 2.72 7.47 4.35
CA SER A 71 2.93 7.64 2.91
C SER A 71 3.72 6.48 2.29
N SER A 72 4.65 5.87 3.04
CA SER A 72 5.44 4.73 2.58
C SER A 72 4.61 3.45 2.61
N ALA A 73 3.85 3.23 3.68
CA ALA A 73 2.91 2.13 3.83
C ALA A 73 1.85 2.11 2.71
N ASP A 74 1.24 3.27 2.39
CA ASP A 74 0.28 3.40 1.28
C ASP A 74 0.88 2.98 -0.06
N LYS A 75 2.09 3.46 -0.36
CA LYS A 75 2.78 3.15 -1.62
C LYS A 75 3.13 1.67 -1.70
N MET A 76 3.60 1.09 -0.59
CA MET A 76 3.93 -0.33 -0.48
C MET A 76 2.67 -1.18 -0.67
N HIS A 77 1.61 -0.91 0.09
CA HIS A 77 0.32 -1.58 -0.04
C HIS A 77 -0.18 -1.54 -1.48
N LYS A 78 -0.18 -0.36 -2.09
CA LYS A 78 -0.57 -0.17 -3.49
C LYS A 78 0.27 -1.05 -4.42
N ALA A 79 1.60 -1.01 -4.30
CA ALA A 79 2.50 -1.79 -5.15
C ALA A 79 2.24 -3.30 -5.04
N LEU A 80 2.08 -3.81 -3.83
CA LEU A 80 1.83 -5.24 -3.57
C LEU A 80 0.47 -5.68 -4.12
N ILE A 81 -0.57 -4.84 -4.01
CA ILE A 81 -1.87 -5.13 -4.63
C ILE A 81 -1.76 -5.13 -6.17
N TYR A 82 -1.03 -4.21 -6.79
CA TYR A 82 -0.84 -4.26 -8.24
C TYR A 82 -0.01 -5.47 -8.70
N GLN A 83 0.90 -5.96 -7.86
CA GLN A 83 1.64 -7.19 -8.14
C GLN A 83 0.74 -8.43 -8.06
N LEU A 84 -0.18 -8.47 -7.09
CA LEU A 84 -1.12 -9.60 -6.91
C LEU A 84 -2.17 -9.68 -8.02
N PHE A 85 -2.60 -8.54 -8.55
CA PHE A 85 -3.68 -8.45 -9.51
C PHE A 85 -3.17 -7.85 -10.82
N GLU A 86 -2.92 -8.70 -11.82
CA GLU A 86 -2.49 -8.26 -13.16
C GLU A 86 -3.51 -7.32 -13.82
N ASN A 87 -4.80 -7.56 -13.58
CA ASN A 87 -5.86 -6.70 -14.09
C ASN A 87 -6.04 -5.47 -13.19
N TYR A 88 -5.67 -4.32 -13.75
CA TYR A 88 -5.75 -3.01 -13.12
C TYR A 88 -7.13 -2.69 -12.50
N LYS A 89 -8.23 -3.16 -13.09
CA LYS A 89 -9.58 -2.88 -12.57
C LYS A 89 -9.79 -3.54 -11.20
N TYR A 90 -9.35 -4.79 -11.04
CA TYR A 90 -9.44 -5.49 -9.77
C TYR A 90 -8.47 -4.87 -8.76
N ALA A 91 -7.21 -4.66 -9.12
CA ALA A 91 -6.24 -3.99 -8.26
C ALA A 91 -6.76 -2.64 -7.71
N LYS A 92 -7.47 -1.87 -8.55
CA LYS A 92 -8.10 -0.59 -8.17
C LYS A 92 -9.16 -0.73 -7.08
N ILE A 93 -9.93 -1.82 -7.11
CA ILE A 93 -10.99 -2.10 -6.12
C ILE A 93 -10.35 -2.49 -4.79
N PHE A 94 -9.39 -3.44 -4.83
CA PHE A 94 -8.78 -3.98 -3.61
C PHE A 94 -7.89 -2.95 -2.89
N TYR A 95 -7.13 -2.11 -3.58
CA TYR A 95 -6.32 -1.09 -2.88
C TYR A 95 -7.19 -0.05 -2.16
N LYS A 96 -8.42 0.19 -2.64
CA LYS A 96 -9.35 1.15 -2.03
C LYS A 96 -10.19 0.54 -0.93
N SER A 97 -10.27 -0.78 -0.89
CA SER A 97 -11.09 -1.50 0.07
C SER A 97 -10.31 -1.68 1.36
N THR A 98 -10.97 -1.42 2.49
CA THR A 98 -10.46 -1.80 3.81
C THR A 98 -10.82 -3.23 4.18
N ASP A 99 -11.75 -3.84 3.43
CA ASP A 99 -12.21 -5.21 3.65
C ASP A 99 -11.73 -6.13 2.54
N ILE A 100 -11.38 -7.37 2.91
CA ILE A 100 -11.06 -8.44 1.98
C ILE A 100 -12.37 -9.16 1.62
N PRO A 101 -12.84 -9.09 0.37
CA PRO A 101 -14.00 -9.82 -0.11
C PRO A 101 -13.90 -11.32 0.17
N LYS A 102 -15.00 -11.91 0.63
CA LYS A 102 -15.11 -13.37 0.87
C LYS A 102 -14.92 -14.19 -0.42
N SER A 103 -15.27 -13.62 -1.57
CA SER A 103 -15.03 -14.21 -2.88
C SER A 103 -14.29 -13.22 -3.78
N ILE A 104 -13.13 -13.64 -4.27
CA ILE A 104 -12.32 -12.88 -5.21
C ILE A 104 -12.61 -13.48 -6.58
N GLN A 105 -13.39 -12.77 -7.40
CA GLN A 105 -13.58 -13.13 -8.80
C GLN A 105 -12.37 -12.61 -9.58
N MET A 106 -11.26 -13.35 -9.52
CA MET A 106 -10.10 -13.10 -10.37
C MET A 106 -10.44 -13.43 -11.82
N ASP A 107 -9.81 -12.72 -12.76
CA ASP A 107 -9.60 -13.30 -14.08
C ASP A 107 -8.83 -14.60 -13.89
N ARG A 108 -9.36 -15.70 -14.44
CA ARG A 108 -8.80 -17.04 -14.26
C ARG A 108 -8.15 -17.50 -15.57
N PRO A 109 -6.97 -16.98 -15.94
CA PRO A 109 -6.35 -17.30 -17.22
C PRO A 109 -6.09 -18.81 -17.33
N TYR A 110 -5.58 -19.44 -16.27
CA TYR A 110 -5.36 -20.89 -16.24
C TYR A 110 -6.66 -21.68 -16.45
N LYS A 111 -7.75 -21.28 -15.80
CA LYS A 111 -9.06 -21.92 -15.99
C LYS A 111 -9.58 -21.73 -17.42
N ALA A 112 -9.51 -20.52 -17.97
CA ALA A 112 -9.98 -20.23 -19.32
C ALA A 112 -9.23 -21.04 -20.38
N ILE A 113 -7.90 -21.15 -20.24
CA ILE A 113 -7.06 -21.97 -21.12
C ILE A 113 -7.40 -23.46 -20.93
N GLY A 114 -7.55 -23.94 -19.70
CA GLY A 114 -7.92 -25.33 -19.42
C GLY A 114 -9.29 -25.69 -20.01
N ASP A 115 -10.30 -24.83 -19.85
CA ASP A 115 -11.65 -25.01 -20.39
C ASP A 115 -11.63 -25.02 -21.93
N TYR A 116 -10.82 -24.16 -22.54
CA TYR A 116 -10.60 -24.16 -24.00
C TYR A 116 -9.96 -25.46 -24.48
N LEU A 117 -8.85 -25.90 -23.88
CA LEU A 117 -8.15 -27.13 -24.27
C LEU A 117 -9.06 -28.36 -24.12
N GLY A 118 -9.80 -28.45 -23.02
CA GLY A 118 -10.75 -29.53 -22.80
C GLY A 118 -11.91 -29.53 -23.81
N THR A 119 -12.35 -28.36 -24.28
CA THR A 119 -13.38 -28.24 -25.33
C THR A 119 -12.81 -28.62 -26.70
N PHE A 120 -11.61 -28.13 -27.02
CA PHE A 120 -10.90 -28.44 -28.26
C PHE A 120 -10.68 -29.94 -28.42
N GLU A 121 -10.21 -30.63 -27.38
CA GLU A 121 -10.00 -32.09 -27.39
C GLU A 121 -11.32 -32.86 -27.60
N LYS A 122 -12.42 -32.42 -26.99
CA LYS A 122 -13.75 -33.02 -27.22
C LYS A 122 -14.21 -32.85 -28.68
N CYS A 123 -13.92 -31.72 -29.30
CA CYS A 123 -14.28 -31.44 -30.69
C CYS A 123 -13.43 -32.25 -31.68
N THR A 124 -12.12 -32.39 -31.42
CA THR A 124 -11.21 -33.12 -32.31
C THR A 124 -11.36 -34.64 -32.21
N LYS A 125 -11.61 -35.19 -31.01
CA LYS A 125 -11.95 -36.62 -30.82
C LYS A 125 -13.18 -37.03 -31.65
N LYS A 126 -14.15 -36.12 -31.84
CA LYS A 126 -15.36 -36.36 -32.67
C LYS A 126 -15.08 -36.31 -34.18
N SER A 127 -14.06 -35.58 -34.64
CA SER A 127 -13.84 -35.34 -36.08
C SER A 127 -12.96 -36.40 -36.78
N ARG A 128 -12.48 -37.43 -36.07
CA ARG A 128 -11.66 -38.57 -36.59
C ARG A 128 -10.40 -38.19 -37.40
N LYS A 129 -10.01 -36.92 -37.47
CA LYS A 129 -8.86 -36.45 -38.25
C LYS A 129 -7.76 -35.90 -37.34
N GLY A 130 -6.88 -36.78 -36.86
CA GLY A 130 -5.59 -36.39 -36.29
C GLY A 130 -5.12 -37.27 -35.12
N LYS A 131 -3.84 -37.67 -35.15
CA LYS A 131 -3.11 -38.23 -34.00
C LYS A 131 -2.69 -37.06 -33.09
N TYR A 132 -3.61 -36.56 -32.26
CA TYR A 132 -3.24 -35.60 -31.22
C TYR A 132 -2.82 -36.36 -29.95
N LEU A 133 -1.73 -35.93 -29.32
CA LEU A 133 -1.45 -36.35 -27.94
C LEU A 133 -2.57 -35.85 -27.04
N GLY A 134 -3.04 -36.69 -26.11
CA GLY A 134 -4.08 -36.33 -25.16
C GLY A 134 -3.70 -35.08 -24.36
N MET A 135 -4.62 -34.11 -24.28
CA MET A 135 -4.43 -32.86 -23.56
C MET A 135 -4.95 -32.94 -22.12
N ASP A 136 -5.43 -34.12 -21.70
CA ASP A 136 -6.00 -34.39 -20.38
C ASP A 136 -5.06 -33.95 -19.24
N LYS A 137 -3.77 -34.32 -19.29
CA LYS A 137 -2.77 -33.94 -18.27
C LYS A 137 -2.53 -32.43 -18.21
N SER A 138 -2.48 -31.76 -19.36
CA SER A 138 -2.29 -30.31 -19.42
C SER A 138 -3.53 -29.57 -18.91
N THR A 139 -4.72 -30.09 -19.20
CA THR A 139 -6.00 -29.57 -18.70
C THR A 139 -6.13 -29.73 -17.18
N GLU A 140 -5.69 -30.87 -16.65
CA GLU A 140 -5.65 -31.13 -15.20
C GLU A 140 -4.68 -30.19 -14.48
N ALA A 141 -3.44 -30.07 -14.99
CA ALA A 141 -2.46 -29.15 -14.44
C ALA A 141 -2.96 -27.69 -14.46
N LEU A 142 -3.58 -27.23 -15.55
CA LEU A 142 -4.15 -25.87 -15.61
C LEU A 142 -5.27 -25.64 -14.58
N LYS A 143 -6.08 -26.65 -14.27
CA LYS A 143 -7.07 -26.54 -13.19
C LYS A 143 -6.40 -26.46 -11.83
N GLU A 144 -5.36 -27.24 -11.60
CA GLU A 144 -4.59 -27.21 -10.36
C GLU A 144 -3.86 -25.88 -10.16
N LEU A 145 -3.19 -25.37 -11.21
CA LEU A 145 -2.60 -24.01 -11.24
C LEU A 145 -3.64 -22.94 -10.92
N SER A 146 -4.86 -23.06 -11.47
CA SER A 146 -5.93 -22.10 -11.18
C SER A 146 -6.37 -22.12 -9.73
N ASN A 147 -6.49 -23.30 -9.11
CA ASN A 147 -6.91 -23.42 -7.71
C ASN A 147 -5.82 -22.89 -6.77
N GLU A 148 -4.57 -23.27 -7.03
CA GLU A 148 -3.43 -22.81 -6.26
C GLU A 148 -3.25 -21.28 -6.36
N ASN A 149 -3.44 -20.68 -7.53
CA ASN A 149 -3.41 -19.22 -7.66
C ASN A 149 -4.56 -18.53 -6.89
N ASP A 150 -5.77 -19.11 -6.87
CA ASP A 150 -6.89 -18.59 -6.07
C ASP A 150 -6.60 -18.65 -4.56
N GLU A 151 -5.97 -19.73 -4.07
CA GLU A 151 -5.55 -19.87 -2.67
C GLU A 151 -4.42 -18.90 -2.31
N TYR A 152 -3.42 -18.79 -3.18
CA TYR A 152 -2.30 -17.87 -3.04
C TYR A 152 -2.76 -16.42 -2.88
N VAL A 153 -3.61 -15.93 -3.78
CA VAL A 153 -4.11 -14.55 -3.73
C VAL A 153 -4.88 -14.27 -2.43
N LYS A 154 -5.71 -15.20 -1.98
CA LYS A 154 -6.43 -15.07 -0.69
C LYS A 154 -5.44 -14.99 0.47
N LYS A 155 -4.47 -15.90 0.51
CA LYS A 155 -3.46 -15.95 1.58
C LYS A 155 -2.64 -14.66 1.61
N GLN A 156 -2.28 -14.12 0.45
CA GLN A 156 -1.53 -12.88 0.37
C GLN A 156 -2.32 -11.66 0.84
N LEU A 157 -3.61 -11.58 0.52
CA LEU A 157 -4.46 -10.53 1.07
C LEU A 157 -4.61 -10.64 2.59
N GLU A 158 -4.76 -11.86 3.10
CA GLU A 158 -4.80 -12.14 4.54
C GLU A 158 -3.51 -11.68 5.24
N ASN A 159 -2.35 -11.98 4.65
CA ASN A 159 -1.07 -11.50 5.13
C ASN A 159 -1.02 -9.97 5.16
N LEU A 160 -1.59 -9.26 4.17
CA LEU A 160 -1.59 -7.79 4.11
C LEU A 160 -2.58 -7.11 5.08
N LYS A 161 -3.40 -7.85 5.83
CA LYS A 161 -4.39 -7.29 6.78
C LYS A 161 -3.83 -6.23 7.74
N PRO A 162 -2.66 -6.42 8.39
CA PRO A 162 -2.12 -5.41 9.29
C PRO A 162 -1.90 -4.06 8.58
N LEU A 163 -1.34 -4.10 7.37
CA LEU A 163 -1.08 -2.89 6.58
C LEU A 163 -2.39 -2.22 6.12
N ILE A 164 -3.38 -3.02 5.72
CA ILE A 164 -4.72 -2.53 5.34
C ILE A 164 -5.42 -1.86 6.53
N SER A 165 -5.37 -2.50 7.71
CA SER A 165 -5.95 -1.99 8.95
C SER A 165 -5.31 -0.67 9.38
N PHE A 166 -3.98 -0.59 9.33
CA PHE A 166 -3.26 0.63 9.66
C PHE A 166 -3.66 1.81 8.77
N ILE A 167 -3.69 1.60 7.45
CA ILE A 167 -4.05 2.64 6.47
C ILE A 167 -5.54 3.03 6.60
N GLY A 168 -6.41 2.03 6.77
CA GLY A 168 -7.86 2.20 6.73
C GLY A 168 -8.48 2.69 8.03
N GLN A 169 -7.87 2.40 9.17
CA GLN A 169 -8.48 2.61 10.49
C GLN A 169 -7.53 3.34 11.44
N GLU A 170 -6.40 2.73 11.77
CA GLU A 170 -5.55 3.18 12.89
C GLU A 170 -4.92 4.56 12.62
N TYR A 171 -4.48 4.82 11.40
CA TYR A 171 -3.98 6.14 11.01
C TYR A 171 -5.09 7.21 11.00
N TRP A 172 -6.34 6.84 10.67
CA TRP A 172 -7.46 7.77 10.74
C TRP A 172 -7.84 8.13 12.17
N GLU A 173 -7.72 7.18 13.11
CA GLU A 173 -7.85 7.45 14.54
C GLU A 173 -6.76 8.42 15.02
N HIS A 174 -5.51 8.19 14.60
CA HIS A 174 -4.43 9.14 14.84
C HIS A 174 -4.75 10.54 14.31
N ALA A 175 -5.22 10.64 13.05
CA ALA A 175 -5.57 11.92 12.44
C ALA A 175 -6.70 12.65 13.20
N LYS A 176 -7.67 11.92 13.75
CA LYS A 176 -8.73 12.47 14.63
C LYS A 176 -8.15 13.01 15.93
N LEU A 177 -7.30 12.23 16.61
CA LEU A 177 -6.65 12.65 17.86
C LEU A 177 -5.75 13.88 17.66
N ARG A 178 -5.00 13.92 16.54
CA ARG A 178 -4.19 15.07 16.15
C ARG A 178 -5.04 16.33 15.99
N ASN A 179 -6.19 16.22 15.32
CA ASN A 179 -7.11 17.35 15.15
C ASN A 179 -7.70 17.81 16.49
N ALA A 180 -8.14 16.88 17.35
CA ALA A 180 -8.63 17.22 18.69
C ALA A 180 -7.58 17.95 19.55
N TYR A 181 -6.32 17.49 19.50
CA TYR A 181 -5.22 18.18 20.17
C TYR A 181 -5.00 19.58 19.60
N PHE A 182 -5.03 19.74 18.29
CA PHE A 182 -4.90 21.04 17.64
C PHE A 182 -6.02 22.01 18.00
N GLU A 183 -7.26 21.54 18.07
CA GLU A 183 -8.40 22.33 18.54
C GLU A 183 -8.23 22.75 20.01
N SER A 184 -7.72 21.85 20.86
CA SER A 184 -7.43 22.15 22.27
C SER A 184 -6.30 23.18 22.45
N LEU A 185 -5.30 23.20 21.56
CA LEU A 185 -4.26 24.23 21.53
C LEU A 185 -4.85 25.60 21.16
N ASP A 186 -5.69 25.64 20.13
CA ASP A 186 -6.35 26.88 19.71
C ASP A 186 -7.27 27.42 20.83
N ALA A 187 -7.99 26.55 21.53
CA ALA A 187 -8.83 26.91 22.68
C ALA A 187 -8.00 27.44 23.87
N TYR A 188 -6.89 26.78 24.20
CA TYR A 188 -5.96 27.21 25.24
C TYR A 188 -5.35 28.58 24.94
N GLU A 189 -4.85 28.79 23.71
CA GLU A 189 -4.30 30.10 23.30
C GLU A 189 -5.36 31.20 23.38
N ASN A 190 -6.61 30.92 23.00
CA ASN A 190 -7.70 31.89 23.10
C ASN A 190 -8.04 32.23 24.55
N ALA A 191 -8.13 31.25 25.45
CA ALA A 191 -8.36 31.45 26.88
C ALA A 191 -7.22 32.27 27.51
N GLN A 192 -5.96 31.92 27.22
CA GLN A 192 -4.79 32.65 27.70
C GLN A 192 -4.80 34.12 27.22
N ASN A 193 -5.12 34.35 25.94
CA ASN A 193 -5.23 35.70 25.39
C ASN A 193 -6.39 36.49 26.01
N ALA A 194 -7.51 35.84 26.34
CA ALA A 194 -8.66 36.48 26.99
C ALA A 194 -8.34 36.87 28.44
N GLN A 195 -7.64 36.00 29.18
CA GLN A 195 -7.17 36.30 30.53
C GLN A 195 -6.17 37.45 30.54
N ASN A 196 -5.18 37.44 29.63
CA ASN A 196 -4.20 38.54 29.49
C ASN A 196 -4.86 39.88 29.13
N ARG A 197 -6.07 39.87 28.57
CA ARG A 197 -6.87 41.06 28.25
C ARG A 197 -7.91 41.41 29.33
N GLY A 198 -7.95 40.68 30.45
CA GLY A 198 -8.92 40.89 31.53
C GLY A 198 -10.36 40.53 31.18
N LYS A 199 -10.60 39.70 30.16
CA LYS A 199 -11.93 39.39 29.58
C LYS A 199 -12.47 38.00 29.92
N SER A 200 -11.75 37.18 30.70
CA SER A 200 -12.10 35.78 30.98
C SER A 200 -11.80 35.42 32.42
N GLY A 201 -12.58 34.49 32.98
CA GLY A 201 -12.40 33.98 34.33
C GLY A 201 -11.31 32.91 34.41
N GLU A 202 -10.68 32.77 35.59
CA GLU A 202 -9.63 31.79 35.89
C GLU A 202 -10.06 30.33 35.63
N MET A 203 -11.36 30.05 35.72
CA MET A 203 -11.98 28.75 35.44
C MET A 203 -11.92 28.35 33.95
N ASP A 204 -11.94 29.32 33.02
CA ASP A 204 -11.87 29.06 31.58
C ASP A 204 -10.46 28.64 31.14
N LEU A 205 -9.42 29.26 31.71
CA LEU A 205 -8.04 28.84 31.43
C LEU A 205 -7.75 27.47 32.04
N THR A 206 -8.22 27.21 33.25
CA THR A 206 -7.99 25.93 33.93
C THR A 206 -8.60 24.77 33.16
N SER A 207 -9.84 24.93 32.68
CA SER A 207 -10.52 23.93 31.85
C SER A 207 -9.85 23.74 30.49
N ALA A 208 -9.43 24.81 29.81
CA ALA A 208 -8.70 24.74 28.55
C ALA A 208 -7.33 24.06 28.70
N THR A 209 -6.62 24.31 29.81
CA THR A 209 -5.34 23.66 30.14
C THR A 209 -5.52 22.15 30.33
N LYS A 210 -6.51 21.75 31.13
CA LYS A 210 -6.83 20.34 31.36
C LYS A 210 -7.15 19.60 30.06
N ASN A 211 -8.03 20.17 29.22
CA ASN A 211 -8.40 19.55 27.94
C ASN A 211 -7.20 19.44 26.98
N ARG A 212 -6.33 20.44 26.94
CA ARG A 212 -5.07 20.39 26.16
C ARG A 212 -4.18 19.25 26.62
N ASP A 213 -3.99 19.10 27.92
CA ASP A 213 -3.09 18.09 28.48
C ASP A 213 -3.65 16.68 28.32
N GLU A 214 -4.96 16.50 28.47
CA GLU A 214 -5.66 15.24 28.18
C GLU A 214 -5.53 14.81 26.71
N ASN A 215 -5.74 15.73 25.77
CA ASN A 215 -5.60 15.43 24.34
C ASN A 215 -4.13 15.20 23.94
N LYS A 216 -3.19 15.90 24.58
CA LYS A 216 -1.75 15.66 24.41
C LYS A 216 -1.39 14.23 24.85
N ALA A 217 -1.88 13.80 26.02
CA ALA A 217 -1.63 12.45 26.54
C ALA A 217 -2.19 11.38 25.60
N LYS A 218 -3.46 11.50 25.18
CA LYS A 218 -4.10 10.58 24.23
C LYS A 218 -3.36 10.48 22.89
N LEU A 219 -2.92 11.62 22.36
CA LEU A 219 -2.15 11.66 21.11
C LEU A 219 -0.79 10.97 21.27
N SER A 220 -0.11 11.22 22.39
CA SER A 220 1.21 10.64 22.67
C SER A 220 1.12 9.12 22.88
N GLU A 221 0.12 8.66 23.64
CA GLU A 221 -0.15 7.23 23.83
C GLU A 221 -0.45 6.53 22.51
N ASN A 222 -1.29 7.13 21.66
CA ASN A 222 -1.56 6.60 20.33
C ASN A 222 -0.32 6.55 19.43
N LEU A 223 0.55 7.56 19.49
CA LEU A 223 1.82 7.56 18.76
C LEU A 223 2.73 6.41 19.20
N SER A 224 2.89 6.20 20.52
CA SER A 224 3.66 5.07 21.04
C SER A 224 3.07 3.74 20.59
N LYS A 225 1.75 3.57 20.68
CA LYS A 225 1.07 2.36 20.23
C LYS A 225 1.35 2.04 18.76
N LEU A 226 1.24 3.04 17.88
CA LEU A 226 1.50 2.85 16.44
C LEU A 226 2.96 2.49 16.16
N TRP A 227 3.90 3.07 16.90
CA TRP A 227 5.32 2.82 16.69
C TRP A 227 5.81 1.50 17.26
N ASP A 228 5.41 1.19 18.49
CA ASP A 228 5.95 0.08 19.25
C ASP A 228 5.19 -1.22 18.98
N GLU A 229 3.86 -1.15 18.80
CA GLU A 229 3.04 -2.35 18.63
C GLU A 229 2.76 -2.69 17.16
N GLN A 230 2.48 -1.70 16.32
CA GLN A 230 2.01 -1.94 14.95
C GLN A 230 3.14 -2.07 13.93
N ARG A 231 4.20 -1.25 14.05
CA ARG A 231 5.34 -1.31 13.13
C ARG A 231 5.97 -2.71 13.01
N PRO A 232 6.20 -3.47 14.10
CA PRO A 232 6.72 -4.83 13.99
C PRO A 232 5.79 -5.76 13.21
N LYS A 233 4.47 -5.65 13.43
CA LYS A 233 3.45 -6.45 12.72
C LYS A 233 3.45 -6.14 11.22
N HIS A 234 3.65 -4.88 10.83
CA HIS A 234 3.78 -4.52 9.42
C HIS A 234 5.05 -5.12 8.78
N ALA A 235 6.16 -5.17 9.51
CA ALA A 235 7.37 -5.83 9.00
C ALA A 235 7.16 -7.34 8.85
N GLU A 236 6.59 -7.98 9.87
CA GLU A 236 6.28 -9.41 9.86
C GLU A 236 5.33 -9.78 8.71
N CYS A 237 4.34 -8.94 8.44
CA CYS A 237 3.38 -9.20 7.37
C CYS A 237 4.02 -9.17 5.98
N LEU A 238 5.00 -8.29 5.76
CA LEU A 238 5.78 -8.22 4.52
C LEU A 238 6.72 -9.42 4.36
N LEU A 239 7.31 -9.91 5.45
CA LEU A 239 8.14 -11.11 5.43
C LEU A 239 7.31 -12.34 5.07
N LYS A 240 6.15 -12.53 5.73
CA LYS A 240 5.21 -13.61 5.40
C LYS A 240 4.73 -13.53 3.96
N PHE A 241 4.47 -12.32 3.47
CA PHE A 241 4.10 -12.10 2.07
C PHE A 241 5.19 -12.62 1.11
N ALA A 242 6.45 -12.30 1.36
CA ALA A 242 7.57 -12.74 0.53
C ALA A 242 7.79 -14.27 0.61
N GLU A 243 7.72 -14.85 1.82
CA GLU A 243 7.88 -16.29 2.03
C GLU A 243 6.78 -17.09 1.32
N ASP A 244 5.53 -16.64 1.40
CA ASP A 244 4.41 -17.31 0.74
C ASP A 244 4.47 -17.16 -0.79
N ALA A 245 5.05 -16.08 -1.31
CA ALA A 245 5.32 -15.94 -2.73
C ALA A 245 6.33 -16.98 -3.22
N ALA A 246 7.41 -17.21 -2.47
CA ALA A 246 8.40 -18.24 -2.80
C ALA A 246 7.76 -19.64 -2.83
N LYS A 247 7.02 -20.00 -1.77
CA LYS A 247 6.32 -21.30 -1.68
C LYS A 247 5.30 -21.50 -2.81
N HIS A 248 4.59 -20.44 -3.19
CA HIS A 248 3.67 -20.50 -4.31
C HIS A 248 4.40 -20.81 -5.63
N HIS A 249 5.52 -20.14 -5.90
CA HIS A 249 6.31 -20.42 -7.09
C HIS A 249 6.91 -21.83 -7.10
N GLU A 250 7.33 -22.36 -5.94
CA GLU A 250 7.75 -23.76 -5.80
C GLU A 250 6.61 -24.72 -6.17
N LYS A 251 5.41 -24.51 -5.62
CA LYS A 251 4.23 -25.35 -5.91
C LYS A 251 3.79 -25.25 -7.37
N MET A 252 3.84 -24.05 -7.98
CA MET A 252 3.62 -23.88 -9.42
C MET A 252 4.61 -24.73 -10.24
N ALA A 253 5.89 -24.74 -9.87
CA ALA A 253 6.91 -25.52 -10.57
C ALA A 253 6.68 -27.03 -10.43
N GLU A 254 6.27 -27.50 -9.25
CA GLU A 254 5.89 -28.90 -9.01
C GLU A 254 4.74 -29.34 -9.91
N ILE A 255 3.66 -28.55 -9.97
CA ILE A 255 2.49 -28.82 -10.82
C ILE A 255 2.92 -28.88 -12.29
N LEU A 256 3.73 -27.93 -12.75
CA LEU A 256 4.23 -27.92 -14.13
C LEU A 256 5.15 -29.12 -14.43
N ALA A 257 5.98 -29.56 -13.49
CA ALA A 257 6.85 -30.71 -13.65
C ALA A 257 6.07 -32.02 -13.91
N THR A 258 4.84 -32.13 -13.39
CA THR A 258 3.95 -33.29 -13.69
C THR A 258 3.51 -33.34 -15.15
N THR A 259 3.52 -32.21 -15.86
CA THR A 259 3.20 -32.15 -17.30
C THR A 259 4.40 -32.46 -18.20
N ASP A 260 5.62 -32.27 -17.69
CA ASP A 260 6.86 -32.30 -18.47
C ASP A 260 7.33 -33.72 -18.85
N CYS A 261 6.82 -34.75 -18.15
CA CYS A 261 6.97 -36.14 -18.59
C CYS A 261 6.18 -36.45 -19.89
N GLY A 262 5.18 -35.62 -20.24
CA GLY A 262 4.54 -35.63 -21.56
C GLY A 262 5.33 -34.88 -22.63
N LEU A 263 6.04 -33.81 -22.28
CA LEU A 263 6.76 -32.93 -23.21
C LEU A 263 8.02 -33.58 -23.78
N LYS A 264 8.78 -34.33 -22.96
CA LYS A 264 9.88 -35.18 -23.44
C LYS A 264 9.39 -36.28 -24.40
N SER A 265 8.23 -36.85 -24.13
CA SER A 265 7.58 -37.83 -25.00
C SER A 265 7.10 -37.20 -26.32
N MET A 266 6.57 -35.97 -26.28
CA MET A 266 6.23 -35.18 -27.48
C MET A 266 7.44 -34.82 -28.33
N ILE A 267 8.52 -34.36 -27.71
CA ILE A 267 9.77 -34.04 -28.42
C ILE A 267 10.38 -35.31 -29.05
N SER A 268 10.25 -36.47 -28.39
CA SER A 268 10.67 -37.75 -28.97
C SER A 268 9.80 -38.17 -30.16
N LEU A 269 8.48 -37.95 -30.10
CA LEU A 269 7.53 -38.25 -31.18
C LEU A 269 7.63 -37.29 -32.37
N MET A 270 8.09 -36.05 -32.15
CA MET A 270 8.35 -35.09 -33.22
C MET A 270 9.70 -35.31 -33.92
N LYS A 271 10.60 -36.10 -33.32
CA LYS A 271 11.90 -36.50 -33.89
C LYS A 271 11.85 -37.84 -34.64
N SER A 272 10.75 -38.58 -34.54
CA SER A 272 10.49 -39.87 -35.21
C SER A 272 9.53 -39.70 -36.38
#